data_AF-A0A931W031-F1
#
_entry.id   AF-A0A931W031-F1
#
_cell.length_a   1.000
_cell.length_b   1.000
_cell.length_c   1.000
_cell.angle_alpha   90.00
_cell.angle_beta   90.00
_cell.angle_gamma   90.00
#
_symmetry.space_group_name_H-M   'P 1'
#
loop_
_entity.id
_entity.type
_entity.pdbx_description
1 polymer ?
#
loop_
_entity_poly.entity_id
_entity_poly.type
_entity_poly.pdbx_seq_one_letter_code
_entity_poly.pdbx_strand_id
1 'polypeptide(L)'
;MDSHIPLEQLVSRIPGVSLDMDAESMRRAGYRVVDWLVERMENIRESPLGRELRREETEKLLRQPLPEDPSGFEEVFREYAGNVAPNAIHLDHPRFFAFVPSAPSFVGVLADALVAGTNVFAGTWLESSGPSQVELIVIDWFKEMLGLPSGAAGLLVSGGSVANLTALAVARHAVLDDDVTGAVAYLSDQTHGSVDRALRLLGIPARQVRRIATQPDLRMDGSELAERIRKDRAEGLRPFAIIANAGTTNTGAVDPLTEV
;
A
#
# COMPACT_ATOMS: atom_id res chain seq x y z
N MET A 1 12.05 50.65 -0.61
CA MET A 1 10.62 50.28 -0.67
C MET A 1 10.45 49.14 0.31
N ASP A 2 10.41 49.47 1.61
CA ASP A 2 10.14 48.51 2.67
C ASP A 2 8.64 48.48 2.90
N SER A 3 7.95 47.61 2.18
CA SER A 3 6.55 47.30 2.48
C SER A 3 6.51 46.19 3.54
N HIS A 4 7.04 46.46 4.72
CA HIS A 4 6.79 45.61 5.88
C HIS A 4 5.35 45.84 6.32
N ILE A 5 4.46 44.91 5.99
CA ILE A 5 3.10 44.87 6.53
C ILE A 5 3.22 44.28 7.95
N PRO A 6 2.83 45.02 9.01
CA PRO A 6 2.85 44.50 10.37
C PRO A 6 1.99 43.24 10.50
N LEU A 7 2.40 42.30 11.35
CA LEU A 7 1.68 41.04 11.58
C LEU A 7 0.22 41.29 11.97
N GLU A 8 -0.03 42.33 12.74
CA GLU A 8 -1.37 42.73 13.19
C GLU A 8 -2.27 43.15 12.01
N GLN A 9 -1.69 43.80 10.99
CA GLN A 9 -2.39 44.14 9.75
C GLN A 9 -2.64 42.92 8.85
N LEU A 10 -1.80 41.90 8.93
CA LEU A 10 -2.04 40.62 8.25
C LEU A 10 -3.15 39.84 8.96
N VAL A 11 -3.12 39.76 10.30
CA VAL A 11 -4.14 39.09 11.12
C VAL A 11 -5.51 39.75 10.96
N SER A 12 -5.59 41.08 10.90
CA SER A 12 -6.87 41.78 10.67
C SER A 12 -7.47 41.57 9.27
N ARG A 13 -6.67 41.06 8.32
CA ARG A 13 -7.12 40.71 6.96
C ARG A 13 -7.55 39.25 6.85
N ILE A 14 -7.28 38.42 7.85
CA ILE A 14 -7.79 37.06 7.93
C ILE A 14 -9.22 37.18 8.47
N PRO A 15 -10.25 36.85 7.67
CA PRO A 15 -11.62 36.80 8.20
C PRO A 15 -11.64 35.87 9.41
N GLY A 16 -12.48 36.17 10.42
CA GLY A 16 -12.62 35.35 11.64
C GLY A 16 -13.26 33.96 11.42
N VAL A 17 -13.07 33.38 10.24
CA VAL A 17 -13.54 32.06 9.85
C VAL A 17 -12.34 31.13 9.94
N SER A 18 -12.24 30.36 11.02
CA SER A 18 -11.32 29.24 11.08
C SER A 18 -11.99 27.98 10.56
N LEU A 19 -11.25 27.15 9.84
CA LEU A 19 -11.65 25.77 9.54
C LEU A 19 -11.48 24.85 10.77
N ASP A 20 -10.80 25.34 11.81
CA ASP A 20 -10.59 24.59 13.04
C ASP A 20 -11.89 24.50 13.84
N MET A 21 -12.22 23.28 14.26
CA MET A 21 -13.31 23.03 15.18
C MET A 21 -12.86 23.30 16.62
N ASP A 22 -13.74 23.84 17.45
CA ASP A 22 -13.52 23.85 18.90
C ASP A 22 -13.51 22.41 19.46
N ALA A 23 -12.94 22.23 20.65
CA ALA A 23 -12.75 20.91 21.25
C ALA A 23 -14.05 20.12 21.48
N GLU A 24 -15.18 20.80 21.73
CA GLU A 24 -16.48 20.13 21.89
C GLU A 24 -17.00 19.66 20.53
N SER A 25 -16.92 20.51 19.51
CA SER A 25 -17.26 20.16 18.12
C SER A 25 -16.40 19.02 17.59
N MET A 26 -15.10 19.02 17.86
CA MET A 26 -14.19 17.91 17.51
C MET A 26 -14.65 16.58 18.14
N ARG A 27 -14.99 16.59 19.44
CA ARG A 27 -15.48 15.38 20.12
C ARG A 27 -16.79 14.88 19.52
N ARG A 28 -17.76 15.78 19.30
CA ARG A 28 -19.05 15.40 18.70
C ARG A 28 -18.85 14.78 17.31
N ALA A 29 -18.04 15.40 16.45
CA ALA A 29 -17.72 14.86 15.13
C ALA A 29 -16.99 13.52 15.20
N GLY A 30 -16.00 13.40 16.09
CA GLY A 30 -15.28 12.15 16.33
C GLY A 30 -16.20 11.00 16.77
N TYR A 31 -17.03 11.24 17.78
CA TYR A 31 -18.01 10.23 18.23
C TYR A 31 -19.03 9.91 17.14
N ARG A 32 -19.49 10.90 16.36
CA ARG A 32 -20.39 10.67 15.24
C ARG A 32 -19.83 9.65 14.23
N VAL A 33 -18.54 9.75 13.91
CA VAL A 33 -17.85 8.83 13.01
C VAL A 33 -17.66 7.46 13.67
N VAL A 34 -17.23 7.43 14.93
CA VAL A 34 -17.06 6.19 15.69
C VAL A 34 -18.37 5.40 15.76
N ASP A 35 -19.47 6.06 16.11
CA ASP A 35 -20.80 5.45 16.20
C ASP A 35 -21.22 4.85 14.85
N TRP A 36 -21.03 5.60 13.75
CA TRP A 36 -21.33 5.10 12.41
C TRP A 36 -20.47 3.89 12.01
N LEU A 37 -19.17 3.90 12.34
CA LEU A 37 -18.27 2.78 12.06
C LEU A 37 -18.69 1.53 12.84
N VAL A 38 -19.01 1.69 14.13
CA VAL A 38 -19.49 0.59 14.98
C VAL A 38 -20.80 0.03 14.44
N GLU A 39 -21.80 0.88 14.17
CA GLU A 39 -23.07 0.47 13.58
C GLU A 39 -22.87 -0.27 12.24
N ARG A 40 -22.00 0.24 11.37
CA ARG A 40 -21.65 -0.41 10.10
C ARG A 40 -21.05 -1.79 10.33
N MET A 41 -20.08 -1.92 11.23
CA MET A 41 -19.39 -3.19 11.50
C MET A 41 -20.32 -4.24 12.12
N GLU A 42 -21.22 -3.84 13.02
CA GLU A 42 -22.22 -4.73 13.60
C GLU A 42 -23.22 -5.24 12.55
N ASN A 43 -23.60 -4.38 11.60
CA ASN A 43 -24.62 -4.69 10.60
C ASN A 43 -24.06 -5.16 9.24
N ILE A 44 -22.73 -5.24 9.07
CA ILE A 44 -22.12 -5.50 7.75
C ILE A 44 -22.57 -6.85 7.16
N ARG A 45 -22.83 -7.86 7.99
CA ARG A 45 -23.28 -9.19 7.57
C ARG A 45 -24.66 -9.16 6.90
N GLU A 46 -25.55 -8.32 7.41
CA GLU A 46 -26.91 -8.16 6.91
C GLU A 46 -27.01 -7.08 5.81
N SER A 47 -25.94 -6.29 5.65
CA SER A 47 -25.85 -5.27 4.61
C SER A 47 -25.63 -5.89 3.22
N PRO A 48 -25.99 -5.17 2.14
CA PRO A 48 -25.54 -5.53 0.80
C PRO A 48 -24.01 -5.57 0.71
N LEU A 49 -23.48 -6.28 -0.29
CA LEU A 49 -22.04 -6.33 -0.61
C LEU A 49 -21.47 -4.94 -1.00
N GLY A 50 -22.33 -3.96 -1.18
CA GLY A 50 -22.03 -2.70 -1.83
C GLY A 50 -22.48 -2.70 -3.29
N ARG A 51 -22.38 -1.55 -3.94
CA ARG A 51 -22.76 -1.37 -5.35
C ARG A 51 -21.65 -0.67 -6.09
N GLU A 52 -21.21 -1.28 -7.20
CA GLU A 52 -20.41 -0.57 -8.19
C GLU A 52 -21.32 0.38 -8.97
N LEU A 53 -20.93 1.65 -9.03
CA LEU A 53 -21.52 2.64 -9.92
C LEU A 53 -20.60 2.89 -11.10
N ARG A 54 -21.17 3.06 -12.29
CA ARG A 54 -20.41 3.51 -13.45
C ARG A 54 -19.95 4.94 -13.25
N ARG A 55 -18.85 5.32 -13.91
CA ARG A 55 -18.30 6.68 -13.81
C ARG A 55 -19.35 7.75 -14.12
N GLU A 56 -20.19 7.56 -15.14
CA GLU A 56 -21.22 8.54 -15.50
C GLU A 56 -22.29 8.70 -14.40
N GLU A 57 -22.55 7.65 -13.63
CA GLU A 57 -23.51 7.64 -12.51
C GLU A 57 -22.89 8.37 -11.30
N THR A 58 -21.64 8.07 -10.96
CA THR A 58 -20.92 8.76 -9.88
C THR A 58 -20.70 10.24 -10.17
N GLU A 59 -20.43 10.59 -11.44
CA GLU A 59 -20.26 11.99 -11.85
C GLU A 59 -21.55 12.79 -11.62
N LYS A 60 -22.72 12.23 -11.95
CA LYS A 60 -24.01 12.89 -11.67
C LYS A 60 -24.34 12.97 -10.19
N LEU A 61 -23.89 11.99 -9.41
CA LEU A 61 -24.20 11.90 -7.98
C LEU A 61 -23.33 12.83 -7.13
N LEU A 62 -22.04 12.96 -7.46
CA LEU A 62 -21.04 13.57 -6.58
C LEU A 62 -20.41 14.85 -7.15
N ARG A 63 -20.48 15.10 -8.47
CA ARG A 63 -19.84 16.31 -9.03
C ARG A 63 -20.67 17.54 -8.69
N GLN A 64 -20.03 18.47 -8.00
CA GLN A 64 -20.48 19.84 -7.80
C GLN A 64 -19.37 20.84 -8.19
N PRO A 65 -19.71 22.13 -8.43
CA PRO A 65 -18.71 23.19 -8.50
C PRO A 65 -17.87 23.26 -7.22
N LEU A 66 -16.70 23.88 -7.28
CA LEU A 66 -15.90 24.19 -6.08
C LEU A 66 -16.75 25.05 -5.12
N PRO A 67 -16.99 24.63 -3.87
CA PRO A 67 -17.72 25.44 -2.91
C PRO A 67 -16.95 26.73 -2.59
N GLU A 68 -17.64 27.88 -2.61
CA GLU A 68 -17.07 29.18 -2.24
C GLU A 68 -17.32 29.51 -0.74
N ASP A 69 -18.29 28.85 -0.13
CA ASP A 69 -18.67 29.00 1.27
C ASP A 69 -18.39 27.71 2.08
N PRO A 70 -18.14 27.80 3.40
CA PRO A 70 -17.93 26.63 4.23
C PRO A 70 -19.22 25.82 4.46
N SER A 71 -19.07 24.50 4.57
CA SER A 71 -20.15 23.57 4.95
C SER A 71 -19.92 23.00 6.36
N GLY A 72 -21.01 22.70 7.07
CA GLY A 72 -20.92 22.05 8.37
C GLY A 72 -20.51 20.58 8.25
N PHE A 73 -19.79 20.05 9.25
CA PHE A 73 -19.34 18.65 9.26
C PHE A 73 -20.48 17.64 9.02
N GLU A 74 -21.63 17.81 9.68
CA GLU A 74 -22.76 16.88 9.55
C GLU A 74 -23.35 16.80 8.13
N GLU A 75 -23.24 17.88 7.36
CA GLU A 75 -23.67 17.90 5.96
C GLU A 75 -22.72 17.07 5.10
N VAL A 76 -21.42 17.33 5.21
CA VAL A 76 -20.37 16.58 4.50
C VAL A 76 -20.37 15.11 4.90
N PHE A 77 -20.53 14.82 6.19
CA PHE A 77 -20.60 13.45 6.70
C PHE A 77 -21.83 12.71 6.17
N ARG A 78 -22.99 13.37 6.06
CA ARG A 78 -24.19 12.77 5.46
C ARG A 78 -24.00 12.45 3.98
N GLU A 79 -23.32 13.32 3.24
CA GLU A 79 -22.96 13.05 1.84
C GLU A 79 -22.03 11.84 1.74
N TYR A 80 -20.99 11.78 2.58
CA TYR A 80 -20.10 10.62 2.63
C TYR A 80 -20.85 9.32 2.97
N ALA A 81 -21.61 9.32 4.06
CA ALA A 81 -22.29 8.13 4.57
C ALA A 81 -23.44 7.68 3.65
N GLY A 82 -24.07 8.59 2.91
CA GLY A 82 -25.19 8.29 2.02
C GLY A 82 -24.80 8.00 0.57
N ASN A 83 -23.83 8.75 0.03
CA ASN A 83 -23.53 8.75 -1.41
C ASN A 83 -22.13 8.22 -1.74
N VAL A 84 -21.18 8.26 -0.81
CA VAL A 84 -19.79 7.81 -1.06
C VAL A 84 -19.60 6.38 -0.57
N ALA A 85 -19.69 6.15 0.74
CA ALA A 85 -19.36 4.87 1.35
C ALA A 85 -20.22 3.68 0.84
N PRO A 86 -21.55 3.81 0.67
CA PRO A 86 -22.39 2.71 0.19
C PRO A 86 -22.22 2.38 -1.30
N ASN A 87 -21.68 3.31 -2.09
CA ASN A 87 -21.45 3.15 -3.52
C ASN A 87 -20.02 2.65 -3.83
N ALA A 88 -19.54 1.77 -2.97
CA ALA A 88 -18.31 1.01 -3.14
C ALA A 88 -18.56 -0.45 -2.73
N ILE A 89 -17.77 -1.38 -3.27
CA ILE A 89 -17.82 -2.77 -2.82
C ILE A 89 -17.16 -2.87 -1.43
N HIS A 90 -17.87 -3.44 -0.48
CA HIS A 90 -17.42 -3.63 0.89
C HIS A 90 -16.43 -4.80 0.95
N LEU A 91 -15.13 -4.50 0.91
CA LEU A 91 -14.07 -5.52 0.90
C LEU A 91 -13.95 -6.30 2.21
N ASP A 92 -14.46 -5.74 3.31
CA ASP A 92 -14.54 -6.33 4.64
C ASP A 92 -15.84 -7.11 4.88
N HIS A 93 -16.72 -7.19 3.89
CA HIS A 93 -17.98 -7.91 3.99
C HIS A 93 -17.74 -9.44 4.00
N PRO A 94 -18.40 -10.24 4.87
CA PRO A 94 -18.11 -11.67 5.06
C PRO A 94 -18.46 -12.58 3.86
N ARG A 95 -19.15 -12.03 2.85
CA ARG A 95 -19.45 -12.69 1.55
C ARG A 95 -18.58 -12.18 0.39
N PHE A 96 -17.59 -11.34 0.65
CA PHE A 96 -16.64 -10.89 -0.37
C PHE A 96 -15.48 -11.91 -0.46
N PHE A 97 -15.43 -12.68 -1.55
CA PHE A 97 -14.44 -13.74 -1.76
C PHE A 97 -13.52 -13.51 -2.96
N ALA A 98 -13.51 -12.30 -3.51
CA ALA A 98 -12.66 -11.95 -4.65
C ALA A 98 -11.30 -11.39 -4.18
N PHE A 99 -10.28 -11.54 -5.02
CA PHE A 99 -8.93 -10.99 -4.79
C PHE A 99 -8.32 -11.41 -3.44
N VAL A 100 -7.54 -10.51 -2.82
CA VAL A 100 -6.85 -10.76 -1.55
C VAL A 100 -6.99 -9.56 -0.59
N PRO A 101 -8.21 -9.07 -0.31
CA PRO A 101 -8.40 -7.96 0.64
C PRO A 101 -8.14 -8.41 2.07
N SER A 102 -7.90 -7.45 2.95
CA SER A 102 -7.90 -7.65 4.40
C SER A 102 -8.95 -6.74 5.02
N ALA A 103 -9.81 -7.32 5.88
CA ALA A 103 -10.71 -6.54 6.71
C ALA A 103 -9.91 -5.96 7.89
N PRO A 104 -9.91 -4.64 8.11
CA PRO A 104 -9.20 -4.07 9.25
C PRO A 104 -9.88 -4.49 10.56
N SER A 105 -9.09 -4.73 11.60
CA SER A 105 -9.63 -4.79 12.95
C SER A 105 -10.00 -3.38 13.43
N PHE A 106 -10.94 -3.27 14.37
CA PHE A 106 -11.29 -1.96 14.93
C PHE A 106 -10.09 -1.29 15.61
N VAL A 107 -9.17 -2.08 16.19
CA VAL A 107 -7.90 -1.56 16.72
C VAL A 107 -7.04 -0.92 15.62
N GLY A 108 -6.99 -1.52 14.42
CA GLY A 108 -6.31 -0.93 13.26
C GLY A 108 -6.92 0.42 12.85
N VAL A 109 -8.26 0.52 12.84
CA VAL A 109 -8.96 1.78 12.55
C VAL A 109 -8.60 2.87 13.57
N LEU A 110 -8.56 2.52 14.86
CA LEU A 110 -8.16 3.46 15.91
C LEU A 110 -6.67 3.84 15.80
N ALA A 111 -5.80 2.91 15.38
CA ALA A 111 -4.40 3.20 15.14
C ALA A 111 -4.22 4.22 14.00
N ASP A 112 -4.96 4.08 12.90
CA ASP A 112 -4.95 5.06 11.80
C ASP A 112 -5.43 6.43 12.28
N ALA A 113 -6.45 6.49 13.14
CA ALA A 113 -6.92 7.75 13.73
C ALA A 113 -5.83 8.41 14.61
N LEU A 114 -5.08 7.63 15.39
CA LEU A 114 -3.97 8.13 16.20
C LEU A 114 -2.83 8.67 15.33
N VAL A 115 -2.45 7.93 14.28
CA VAL A 115 -1.39 8.36 13.34
C VAL A 115 -1.80 9.65 12.63
N ALA A 116 -3.04 9.74 12.14
CA ALA A 116 -3.56 10.93 11.50
C ALA A 116 -3.63 12.13 12.47
N GLY A 117 -4.13 11.91 13.69
CA GLY A 117 -4.29 12.96 14.70
C GLY A 117 -2.98 13.49 15.29
N THR A 118 -1.91 12.70 15.23
CA THR A 118 -0.57 13.10 15.69
C THR A 118 0.34 13.58 14.57
N ASN A 119 -0.08 13.43 13.31
CA ASN A 119 0.66 13.83 12.11
C ASN A 119 2.14 13.39 12.14
N VAL A 120 2.36 12.11 12.47
CA VAL A 120 3.71 11.54 12.57
C VAL A 120 4.43 11.64 11.22
N PHE A 121 5.58 12.31 11.21
CA PHE A 121 6.51 12.30 10.07
C PHE A 121 7.67 11.34 10.35
N ALA A 122 7.65 10.18 9.70
CA ALA A 122 8.66 9.12 9.88
C ALA A 122 9.84 9.21 8.90
N GLY A 123 10.31 10.43 8.59
CA GLY A 123 11.42 10.65 7.64
C GLY A 123 12.81 10.53 8.25
N THR A 124 12.97 10.86 9.54
CA THR A 124 14.24 10.76 10.26
C THR A 124 14.04 10.28 11.69
N TRP A 125 15.08 9.67 12.26
CA TRP A 125 15.03 9.23 13.66
C TRP A 125 14.76 10.38 14.65
N LEU A 126 15.27 11.58 14.36
CA LEU A 126 15.05 12.77 15.19
C LEU A 126 13.56 13.10 15.31
N GLU A 127 12.81 12.97 14.22
CA GLU A 127 11.40 13.35 14.13
C GLU A 127 10.46 12.20 14.54
N SER A 128 10.91 10.95 14.49
CA SER A 128 10.04 9.78 14.69
C SER A 128 10.63 8.63 15.51
N SER A 129 11.58 8.88 16.40
CA SER A 129 12.24 7.81 17.19
C SER A 129 11.29 6.79 17.83
N GLY A 130 10.16 7.23 18.40
CA GLY A 130 9.14 6.35 18.96
C GLY A 130 8.48 5.43 17.91
N PRO A 131 7.77 5.99 16.91
CA PRO A 131 7.20 5.21 15.80
C PRO A 131 8.21 4.32 15.07
N SER A 132 9.43 4.83 14.80
CA SER A 132 10.50 4.06 14.16
C SER A 132 10.95 2.88 15.02
N GLN A 133 11.04 3.04 16.34
CA GLN A 133 11.37 1.93 17.23
C GLN A 133 10.27 0.86 17.25
N VAL A 134 9.00 1.26 17.17
CA VAL A 134 7.87 0.33 17.06
C VAL A 134 7.96 -0.48 15.77
N GLU A 135 8.25 0.17 14.64
CA GLU A 135 8.44 -0.52 13.36
C GLU A 135 9.55 -1.58 13.44
N LEU A 136 10.71 -1.24 14.01
CA LEU A 136 11.82 -2.20 14.19
C LEU A 136 11.41 -3.41 15.03
N ILE A 137 10.67 -3.18 16.12
CA ILE A 137 10.17 -4.27 17.00
C ILE A 137 9.19 -5.17 16.24
N VAL A 138 8.26 -4.60 15.47
CA VAL A 138 7.29 -5.38 14.68
C VAL A 138 7.99 -6.18 13.58
N ILE A 139 9.02 -5.63 12.95
CA ILE A 139 9.87 -6.36 11.99
C ILE A 139 10.57 -7.54 12.67
N ASP A 140 11.10 -7.35 13.88
CA ASP A 140 11.71 -8.43 14.65
C ASP A 140 10.70 -9.54 15.01
N TRP A 141 9.45 -9.18 15.34
CA TRP A 141 8.39 -10.17 15.50
C TRP A 141 8.10 -10.95 14.21
N PHE A 142 8.03 -10.28 13.06
CA PHE A 142 7.87 -10.97 11.78
C PHE A 142 9.04 -11.91 11.47
N LYS A 143 10.27 -11.49 11.77
CA LYS A 143 11.45 -12.35 11.62
C LYS A 143 11.34 -13.61 12.46
N GLU A 144 10.92 -13.50 13.71
CA GLU A 144 10.68 -14.66 14.59
C GLU A 144 9.58 -15.56 14.04
N MET A 145 8.42 -15.00 13.67
CA MET A 145 7.28 -15.76 13.15
C MET A 145 7.61 -16.52 11.86
N LEU A 146 8.45 -15.93 11.00
CA LEU A 146 8.88 -16.51 9.73
C LEU A 146 10.12 -17.42 9.87
N GLY A 147 10.73 -17.51 11.05
CA GLY A 147 11.96 -18.26 11.28
C GLY A 147 13.18 -17.69 10.53
N LEU A 148 13.20 -16.38 10.28
CA LEU A 148 14.30 -15.71 9.60
C LEU A 148 15.52 -15.54 10.52
N PRO A 149 16.75 -15.48 9.96
CA PRO A 149 17.95 -15.28 10.77
C PRO A 149 17.94 -13.92 11.48
N SER A 150 18.61 -13.84 12.64
CA SER A 150 18.67 -12.61 13.45
C SER A 150 19.23 -11.40 12.70
N GLY A 151 20.16 -11.64 11.76
CA GLY A 151 20.74 -10.63 10.88
C GLY A 151 19.83 -10.16 9.74
N ALA A 152 18.64 -10.74 9.56
CA ALA A 152 17.66 -10.21 8.62
C ALA A 152 17.19 -8.81 9.06
N ALA A 153 16.86 -7.98 8.08
CA ALA A 153 16.30 -6.64 8.27
C ALA A 153 15.03 -6.50 7.43
N GLY A 154 14.23 -5.49 7.73
CA GLY A 154 12.98 -5.21 7.03
C GLY A 154 12.66 -3.72 7.05
N LEU A 155 11.58 -3.38 6.35
CA LEU A 155 11.00 -2.04 6.29
C LEU A 155 9.50 -2.20 6.03
N LEU A 156 8.66 -1.45 6.75
CA LEU A 156 7.23 -1.39 6.43
C LEU A 156 7.02 -0.41 5.27
N VAL A 157 6.26 -0.85 4.27
CA VAL A 157 5.95 -0.05 3.07
C VAL A 157 4.47 -0.14 2.73
N SER A 158 3.98 0.74 1.86
CA SER A 158 2.56 0.88 1.53
C SER A 158 1.92 -0.31 0.79
N GLY A 159 2.68 -1.39 0.54
CA GLY A 159 2.16 -2.65 -0.01
C GLY A 159 3.17 -3.43 -0.84
N GLY A 160 2.74 -4.59 -1.34
CA GLY A 160 3.61 -5.55 -2.05
C GLY A 160 4.28 -5.00 -3.31
N SER A 161 3.67 -4.03 -4.00
CA SER A 161 4.31 -3.41 -5.17
C SER A 161 5.54 -2.57 -4.79
N VAL A 162 5.46 -1.80 -3.71
CA VAL A 162 6.59 -1.01 -3.21
C VAL A 162 7.63 -1.95 -2.58
N ALA A 163 7.19 -3.01 -1.88
CA ALA A 163 8.11 -4.02 -1.34
C ALA A 163 8.95 -4.68 -2.45
N ASN A 164 8.31 -5.11 -3.54
CA ASN A 164 8.98 -5.68 -4.70
C ASN A 164 9.96 -4.69 -5.36
N LEU A 165 9.55 -3.41 -5.52
CA LEU A 165 10.41 -2.37 -6.05
C LEU A 165 11.65 -2.15 -5.17
N THR A 166 11.45 -2.01 -3.85
CA THR A 166 12.53 -1.81 -2.89
C THR A 166 13.49 -2.99 -2.88
N ALA A 167 12.99 -4.23 -2.81
CA ALA A 167 13.81 -5.43 -2.82
C ALA A 167 14.65 -5.56 -4.11
N LEU A 168 14.05 -5.30 -5.27
CA LEU A 168 14.75 -5.32 -6.55
C LEU A 168 15.77 -4.18 -6.69
N ALA A 169 15.48 -3.00 -6.13
CA ALA A 169 16.43 -1.90 -6.09
C ALA A 169 17.67 -2.27 -5.27
N VAL A 170 17.46 -2.89 -4.10
CA VAL A 170 18.55 -3.42 -3.26
C VAL A 170 19.34 -4.49 -4.01
N ALA A 171 18.68 -5.46 -4.66
CA ALA A 171 19.36 -6.50 -5.43
C ALA A 171 20.17 -5.92 -6.60
N ARG A 172 19.63 -4.93 -7.32
CA ARG A 172 20.32 -4.24 -8.41
C ARG A 172 21.57 -3.54 -7.89
N HIS A 173 21.47 -2.79 -6.80
CA HIS A 173 22.62 -2.12 -6.22
C HIS A 173 23.67 -3.13 -5.71
N ALA A 174 23.26 -4.08 -4.87
CA ALA A 174 24.17 -5.01 -4.21
C ALA A 174 24.88 -5.99 -5.16
N VAL A 175 24.22 -6.42 -6.25
CA VAL A 175 24.76 -7.43 -7.17
C VAL A 175 25.36 -6.80 -8.43
N LEU A 176 24.81 -5.65 -8.87
CA LEU A 176 25.18 -5.04 -10.14
C LEU A 176 25.90 -3.71 -10.04
N ASP A 177 26.01 -3.11 -8.84
CA ASP A 177 26.48 -1.74 -8.63
C ASP A 177 25.74 -0.75 -9.54
N ASP A 178 24.42 -0.94 -9.65
CA ASP A 178 23.50 -0.19 -10.50
C ASP A 178 23.76 -0.25 -12.03
N ASP A 179 24.80 -0.93 -12.50
CA ASP A 179 25.01 -1.21 -13.93
C ASP A 179 24.13 -2.36 -14.41
N VAL A 180 23.05 -1.99 -15.10
CA VAL A 180 22.07 -2.94 -15.65
C VAL A 180 22.50 -3.61 -16.95
N THR A 181 23.71 -3.33 -17.46
CA THR A 181 24.21 -3.91 -18.71
C THR A 181 24.36 -5.43 -18.57
N GLY A 182 23.62 -6.18 -19.39
CA GLY A 182 23.62 -7.64 -19.36
C GLY A 182 22.91 -8.26 -18.15
N ALA A 183 22.32 -7.46 -17.24
CA ALA A 183 21.54 -7.93 -16.10
C ALA A 183 20.38 -8.87 -16.51
N VAL A 184 20.10 -9.91 -15.73
CA VAL A 184 18.97 -10.83 -15.97
C VAL A 184 18.21 -11.14 -14.68
N ALA A 185 16.89 -10.96 -14.72
CA ALA A 185 15.96 -11.38 -13.66
C ALA A 185 15.12 -12.59 -14.10
N TYR A 186 14.81 -13.47 -13.16
CA TYR A 186 14.07 -14.72 -13.38
C TYR A 186 12.78 -14.72 -12.58
N LEU A 187 11.65 -15.03 -13.23
CA LEU A 187 10.34 -15.17 -12.59
C LEU A 187 9.48 -16.15 -13.38
N SER A 188 8.45 -16.68 -12.75
CA SER A 188 7.49 -17.56 -13.42
C SER A 188 6.46 -16.77 -14.23
N ASP A 189 5.66 -17.48 -15.02
CA ASP A 189 4.46 -16.92 -15.65
C ASP A 189 3.31 -16.64 -14.66
N GLN A 190 3.39 -17.15 -13.42
CA GLN A 190 2.43 -16.89 -12.34
C GLN A 190 2.79 -15.69 -11.46
N THR A 191 3.96 -15.10 -11.67
CA THR A 191 4.47 -14.01 -10.83
C THR A 191 3.65 -12.73 -11.02
N HIS A 192 3.33 -12.05 -9.91
CA HIS A 192 2.48 -10.86 -9.93
C HIS A 192 3.07 -9.72 -10.78
N GLY A 193 2.22 -9.05 -11.57
CA GLY A 193 2.63 -8.02 -12.53
C GLY A 193 3.30 -6.77 -11.93
N SER A 194 3.27 -6.59 -10.60
CA SER A 194 4.06 -5.54 -9.94
C SER A 194 5.57 -5.72 -10.15
N VAL A 195 6.03 -6.96 -10.32
CA VAL A 195 7.45 -7.28 -10.52
C VAL A 195 7.93 -6.76 -11.88
N ASP A 196 7.17 -6.98 -12.95
CA ASP A 196 7.48 -6.41 -14.27
C ASP A 196 7.50 -4.88 -14.22
N ARG A 197 6.54 -4.27 -13.52
CA ARG A 197 6.50 -2.81 -13.32
C ARG A 197 7.75 -2.32 -12.60
N ALA A 198 8.14 -2.98 -11.51
CA ALA A 198 9.32 -2.63 -10.73
C ALA A 198 10.60 -2.76 -11.55
N LEU A 199 10.80 -3.89 -12.24
CA LEU A 199 11.94 -4.13 -13.13
C LEU A 199 12.04 -3.04 -14.20
N ARG A 200 10.92 -2.68 -14.84
CA ARG A 200 10.88 -1.61 -15.84
C ARG A 200 11.26 -0.24 -15.27
N LEU A 201 10.76 0.10 -14.08
CA LEU A 201 11.10 1.35 -13.38
C LEU A 201 12.59 1.40 -13.01
N LEU A 202 13.19 0.26 -12.70
CA LEU A 202 14.62 0.12 -12.37
C LEU A 202 15.54 0.03 -13.59
N GLY A 203 15.00 0.18 -14.81
CA GLY A 203 15.77 0.16 -16.05
C GLY A 203 16.04 -1.24 -16.61
N ILE A 204 15.37 -2.28 -16.13
CA ILE A 204 15.45 -3.64 -16.64
C ILE A 204 14.33 -3.87 -17.69
N PRO A 205 14.65 -3.86 -19.00
CA PRO A 205 13.67 -4.10 -20.06
C PRO A 205 13.28 -5.59 -20.15
N ALA A 206 12.13 -5.86 -20.79
CA ALA A 206 11.57 -7.21 -20.93
C ALA A 206 12.55 -8.26 -21.51
N ARG A 207 13.45 -7.89 -22.43
CA ARG A 207 14.47 -8.80 -22.99
C ARG A 207 15.50 -9.29 -21.95
N GLN A 208 15.61 -8.61 -20.81
CA GLN A 208 16.45 -8.97 -19.65
C GLN A 208 15.65 -9.70 -18.56
N VAL A 209 14.43 -10.09 -18.87
CA VAL A 209 13.55 -10.84 -17.99
C VAL A 209 13.36 -12.23 -18.57
N ARG A 210 13.61 -13.27 -17.78
CA ARG A 210 13.38 -14.67 -18.15
C ARG A 210 12.12 -15.15 -17.47
N ARG A 211 11.15 -15.56 -18.29
CA ARG A 211 9.95 -16.28 -17.84
C ARG A 211 10.28 -17.77 -17.80
N ILE A 212 10.36 -18.31 -16.60
CA ILE A 212 10.55 -19.75 -16.37
C ILE A 212 9.18 -20.42 -16.42
N ALA A 213 9.08 -21.56 -17.11
CA ALA A 213 7.83 -22.28 -17.19
C ALA A 213 7.46 -22.84 -15.81
N THR A 214 6.17 -23.01 -15.60
CA THR A 214 5.66 -23.73 -14.44
C THR A 214 5.31 -25.16 -14.77
N GLN A 215 5.41 -26.02 -13.77
CA GLN A 215 4.91 -27.39 -13.81
C GLN A 215 3.37 -27.42 -13.84
N PRO A 216 2.72 -28.58 -14.07
CA PRO A 216 1.27 -28.68 -14.09
C PRO A 216 0.57 -28.22 -12.80
N ASP A 217 1.27 -28.18 -11.67
CA ASP A 217 0.80 -27.64 -10.39
C ASP A 217 1.05 -26.12 -10.23
N LEU A 218 1.47 -25.46 -11.30
CA LEU A 218 1.70 -24.00 -11.42
C LEU A 218 2.87 -23.47 -10.58
N ARG A 219 3.78 -24.35 -10.15
CA ARG A 219 5.02 -23.98 -9.45
C ARG A 219 6.16 -23.84 -10.45
N MET A 220 7.08 -22.91 -10.20
CA MET A 220 8.26 -22.67 -11.03
C MET A 220 9.11 -23.95 -11.17
N ASP A 221 9.52 -24.28 -12.40
CA ASP A 221 10.43 -25.38 -12.66
C ASP A 221 11.88 -25.00 -12.29
N GLY A 222 12.37 -25.52 -11.15
CA GLY A 222 13.74 -25.28 -10.68
C GLY A 222 14.83 -25.85 -11.62
N SER A 223 14.54 -26.93 -12.35
CA SER A 223 15.50 -27.50 -13.31
C SER A 223 15.66 -26.60 -14.53
N GLU A 224 14.54 -26.06 -15.06
CA GLU A 224 14.59 -25.08 -16.14
C GLU A 224 15.27 -23.77 -15.69
N LEU A 225 14.94 -23.29 -14.49
CA LEU A 225 15.59 -22.11 -13.89
C LEU A 225 17.11 -22.28 -13.86
N ALA A 226 17.59 -23.41 -13.33
CA ALA A 226 19.02 -23.72 -13.23
C ALA A 226 19.70 -23.80 -14.60
N GLU A 227 19.04 -24.41 -15.60
CA GLU A 227 19.54 -24.45 -16.97
C GLU A 227 19.63 -23.05 -17.59
N ARG A 228 18.60 -22.22 -17.41
CA ARG A 228 18.57 -20.87 -17.96
C ARG A 228 19.67 -20.00 -17.36
N ILE A 229 19.87 -20.06 -16.05
CA ILE A 229 20.94 -19.34 -15.36
C ILE A 229 22.31 -19.77 -15.90
N ARG A 230 22.56 -21.08 -16.07
CA ARG A 230 23.82 -21.58 -16.65
C ARG A 230 24.07 -21.04 -18.05
N LYS A 231 23.03 -21.03 -18.90
CA LYS A 231 23.12 -20.52 -20.28
C LYS A 231 23.41 -19.02 -20.31
N ASP A 232 22.64 -18.22 -19.56
CA ASP A 232 22.82 -16.76 -19.53
C ASP A 232 24.23 -16.40 -19.03
N ARG A 233 24.76 -17.11 -18.02
CA ARG A 233 26.15 -16.91 -17.56
C ARG A 233 27.18 -17.25 -18.65
N ALA A 234 26.98 -18.35 -19.40
CA ALA A 234 27.87 -18.74 -20.49
C ALA A 234 27.87 -17.72 -21.65
N GLU A 235 26.77 -16.98 -21.81
CA GLU A 235 26.63 -15.89 -22.78
C GLU A 235 27.17 -14.53 -22.26
N GLY A 236 27.76 -14.51 -21.07
CA GLY A 236 28.32 -13.30 -20.46
C GLY A 236 27.27 -12.36 -19.84
N LEU A 237 26.04 -12.84 -19.66
CA LEU A 237 25.00 -12.10 -18.96
C LEU A 237 25.16 -12.22 -17.43
N ARG A 238 24.50 -11.32 -16.71
CA ARG A 238 24.62 -11.11 -15.26
C ARG A 238 23.30 -11.41 -14.55
N PRO A 239 23.00 -12.69 -14.23
CA PRO A 239 21.90 -13.04 -13.32
C PRO A 239 21.99 -12.26 -12.01
N PHE A 240 20.91 -11.60 -11.59
CA PHE A 240 20.93 -10.80 -10.35
C PHE A 240 19.75 -11.03 -9.40
N ALA A 241 18.62 -11.54 -9.89
CA ALA A 241 17.45 -11.76 -9.05
C ALA A 241 16.61 -12.95 -9.55
N ILE A 242 16.14 -13.75 -8.60
CA ILE A 242 15.12 -14.79 -8.79
C ILE A 242 13.92 -14.37 -7.95
N ILE A 243 12.74 -14.33 -8.56
CA ILE A 243 11.49 -13.95 -7.88
C ILE A 243 10.62 -15.20 -7.77
N ALA A 244 10.69 -15.83 -6.61
CA ALA A 244 9.85 -16.97 -6.26
C ALA A 244 8.57 -16.51 -5.55
N ASN A 245 7.50 -17.29 -5.71
CA ASN A 245 6.17 -16.98 -5.21
C ASN A 245 5.83 -17.87 -4.02
N ALA A 246 5.54 -17.27 -2.86
CA ALA A 246 4.99 -17.95 -1.69
C ALA A 246 3.47 -17.75 -1.62
N GLY A 247 2.76 -18.16 -2.68
CA GLY A 247 1.33 -17.91 -2.88
C GLY A 247 1.08 -16.98 -4.07
N THR A 248 0.89 -17.56 -5.26
CA THR A 248 0.55 -16.81 -6.48
C THR A 248 -0.87 -16.23 -6.40
N THR A 249 -1.11 -15.08 -7.03
CA THR A 249 -2.41 -14.39 -6.96
C THR A 249 -3.56 -15.19 -7.57
N ASN A 250 -3.30 -15.98 -8.62
CA ASN A 250 -4.34 -16.69 -9.36
C ASN A 250 -4.79 -17.98 -8.64
N THR A 251 -3.84 -18.73 -8.06
CA THR A 251 -4.10 -20.10 -7.59
C THR A 251 -3.51 -20.41 -6.22
N GLY A 252 -2.75 -19.50 -5.61
CA GLY A 252 -2.08 -19.74 -4.33
C GLY A 252 -0.92 -20.72 -4.43
N ALA A 253 -0.37 -20.98 -5.62
CA ALA A 253 0.76 -21.87 -5.80
C ALA A 253 2.00 -21.35 -5.05
N VAL A 254 2.78 -22.26 -4.48
CA VAL A 254 3.99 -21.96 -3.72
C VAL A 254 5.18 -22.60 -4.42
N ASP A 255 6.09 -21.79 -4.94
CA ASP A 255 7.32 -22.26 -5.58
C ASP A 255 8.18 -23.05 -4.57
N PRO A 256 9.02 -24.00 -5.02
CA PRO A 256 9.90 -24.74 -4.12
C PRO A 256 11.06 -23.87 -3.62
N LEU A 257 10.80 -23.00 -2.63
CA LEU A 257 11.70 -21.92 -2.15
C LEU A 257 13.11 -22.38 -1.71
N THR A 258 13.28 -23.66 -1.36
CA THR A 258 14.59 -24.23 -0.99
C THR A 258 15.39 -24.76 -2.18
N GLU A 259 14.75 -24.89 -3.35
CA GLU A 259 15.32 -25.45 -4.57
C GLU A 259 15.58 -24.39 -5.65
N VAL A 260 14.88 -23.25 -5.59
CA VAL A 260 15.03 -22.09 -6.49
C VAL A 260 15.99 -21.03 -5.95
#